data_AF-A0A527HRI3-F1
#
_entry.id   AF-A0A527HRI3-F1
#
_cell.length_a   1.000
_cell.length_b   1.000
_cell.length_c   1.000
_cell.angle_alpha   90.00
_cell.angle_beta   90.00
_cell.angle_gamma   90.00
#
_symmetry.space_group_name_H-M   'P 1'
#
loop_
_entity.id
_entity.type
_entity.pdbx_description
1 polymer ?
#
loop_
_entity_poly.entity_id
_entity_poly.type
_entity_poly.pdbx_seq_one_letter_code
_entity_poly.pdbx_strand_id
1 'polypeptide(L)' 'MTRLKTRIVDLIEALGPIPINEYMAMCLFDPADGYYTTREPFGAAGDFITAPEISQMFGELVAVWMYQA' A
#
# COMPACT_ATOMS: atom_id res chain seq x y z
N MET A 1 10.42 17.47 6.89
CA MET A 1 10.21 16.06 7.31
C MET A 1 8.71 15.81 7.29
N THR A 2 8.24 14.64 6.82
CA THR A 2 6.82 14.29 6.90
C THR A 2 6.41 14.08 8.36
N ARG A 3 5.13 14.35 8.70
CA ARG A 3 4.62 14.17 10.07
C ARG A 3 4.75 12.73 10.55
N LEU A 4 4.53 11.77 9.65
CA LEU A 4 4.74 10.34 9.90
C LEU A 4 6.18 10.00 10.29
N LYS A 5 7.18 10.57 9.62
CA LYS A 5 8.59 10.34 9.96
C LYS A 5 8.86 10.73 11.40
N THR A 6 8.40 11.92 11.82
CA THR A 6 8.59 12.39 13.20
C THR A 6 7.98 11.41 14.20
N ARG A 7 6.73 10.99 13.98
CA ARG A 7 6.07 10.00 14.85
C ARG A 7 6.82 8.66 14.95
N ILE A 8 7.36 8.16 13.84
CA ILE A 8 8.12 6.90 13.83
C ILE A 8 9.43 7.06 14.62
N VAL A 9 10.12 8.19 14.46
CA VAL A 9 11.34 8.49 15.23
C VAL A 9 11.01 8.55 16.72
N ASP A 10 9.98 9.31 17.11
CA ASP A 10 9.57 9.45 18.51
C ASP A 10 9.21 8.09 19.15
N LEU A 11 8.54 7.22 18.39
CA LEU A 11 8.19 5.85 18.83
C LEU A 11 9.45 5.01 19.09
N ILE A 12 10.42 5.06 18.18
CA ILE A 12 11.67 4.29 18.29
C ILE A 12 12.52 4.81 19.45
N GLU A 13 12.57 6.12 19.65
CA GLU A 13 13.28 6.73 20.78
C GLU A 13 12.67 6.33 22.13
N ALA A 14 11.34 6.23 22.20
CA ALA A 14 10.63 5.92 23.44
C ALA A 14 10.61 4.42 23.79
N LEU A 15 10.45 3.54 22.79
CA LEU A 15 10.18 2.11 22.99
C LEU A 15 11.30 1.20 22.47
N GLY A 16 12.32 1.76 21.83
CA GLY A 16 13.39 1.02 21.17
C GLY A 16 13.05 0.65 19.71
N PRO A 17 13.90 -0.15 19.05
CA PRO A 17 13.72 -0.51 17.65
C PRO A 17 12.37 -1.18 17.38
N ILE A 18 11.71 -0.76 16.31
CA ILE A 18 10.50 -1.41 15.80
C ILE A 18 10.83 -2.46 14.75
N PRO A 19 10.02 -3.52 14.63
CA PRO A 19 10.20 -4.50 13.57
C PRO A 19 9.78 -3.92 12.21
N ILE A 20 10.39 -4.42 11.14
CA ILE A 20 10.18 -3.88 9.79
C ILE A 20 8.73 -3.97 9.32
N ASN A 21 7.99 -5.02 9.72
CA ASN A 21 6.57 -5.14 9.38
C ASN A 21 5.73 -4.00 9.97
N GLU A 22 6.05 -3.52 11.18
CA GLU A 22 5.35 -2.40 11.82
C GLU A 22 5.70 -1.08 11.12
N TYR A 23 6.98 -0.86 10.81
CA TYR A 23 7.40 0.29 10.00
C TYR A 23 6.67 0.34 8.65
N MET A 24 6.63 -0.80 7.94
CA MET A 24 5.93 -0.91 6.65
C MET A 24 4.43 -0.66 6.80
N ALA A 25 3.79 -1.20 7.84
CA ALA A 25 2.37 -0.96 8.09
C ALA A 25 2.08 0.54 8.30
N MET A 26 2.91 1.24 9.07
CA MET A 26 2.79 2.69 9.26
C MET A 26 2.99 3.45 7.94
N CYS A 27 4.05 3.15 7.18
CA CYS A 27 4.30 3.81 5.90
C CYS A 27 3.20 3.59 4.85
N LEU A 28 2.61 2.40 4.84
CA LEU A 28 1.64 2.01 3.81
C LEU A 28 0.21 2.41 4.16
N PHE A 29 -0.17 2.31 5.45
CA PHE A 29 -1.57 2.33 5.87
C PHE A 29 -1.89 3.35 6.98
N ASP A 30 -0.96 4.25 7.32
CA ASP A 30 -1.28 5.33 8.25
C ASP A 30 -2.49 6.16 7.75
N PRO A 31 -3.51 6.41 8.59
CA PRO A 31 -4.73 7.10 8.15
C PRO A 31 -4.51 8.52 7.60
N ALA A 32 -3.45 9.21 8.04
CA ALA A 32 -3.20 10.60 7.68
C ALA A 32 -2.07 10.77 6.66
N ASP A 33 -1.09 9.86 6.67
CA ASP A 33 0.15 10.00 5.91
C ASP A 33 0.52 8.73 5.11
N GLY A 34 -0.30 7.67 5.18
CA GLY A 34 -0.03 6.37 4.57
C GLY A 34 -0.09 6.41 3.05
N TYR A 35 0.83 5.70 2.40
CA TYR A 35 0.95 5.67 0.94
C TYR A 35 -0.32 5.20 0.23
N TYR A 36 -0.92 4.10 0.66
CA TYR A 36 -2.16 3.57 0.07
C TYR A 36 -3.43 4.25 0.58
N THR A 37 -3.32 5.07 1.62
CA THR A 37 -4.48 5.76 2.21
C THR A 37 -4.70 7.16 1.65
N THR A 38 -3.61 7.83 1.25
CA THR A 38 -3.64 9.26 0.88
C THR A 38 -3.39 9.53 -0.59
N ARG A 39 -3.11 8.48 -1.38
CA ARG A 39 -2.74 8.59 -2.80
C ARG A 39 -3.55 7.63 -3.64
N GLU A 40 -3.60 7.93 -4.94
CA GLU A 40 -4.09 7.04 -6.00
C GLU A 40 -2.88 6.45 -6.75
N PRO A 41 -2.30 5.32 -6.29
CA PRO A 41 -1.03 4.83 -6.84
C PRO A 41 -1.19 4.00 -8.11
N PHE A 42 -2.41 3.59 -8.45
CA PHE A 42 -2.68 2.66 -9.55
C PHE A 42 -2.94 3.39 -10.88
N GLY A 43 -2.59 2.72 -11.98
CA GLY A 43 -2.96 3.11 -13.33
C GLY A 43 -1.85 3.86 -14.08
N ALA A 44 -2.11 4.24 -15.33
CA ALA A 44 -1.10 4.84 -16.21
C ALA A 44 -0.56 6.19 -15.72
N ALA A 45 -1.35 6.91 -14.90
CA ALA A 45 -0.95 8.17 -14.26
C ALA A 45 -0.48 7.99 -12.81
N GLY A 46 -0.59 6.77 -12.27
CA GLY A 46 -0.12 6.43 -10.93
C GLY A 46 1.35 6.06 -10.91
N ASP A 47 1.81 5.57 -9.76
CA ASP A 47 3.20 5.13 -9.57
C ASP A 47 3.46 3.77 -10.23
N PHE A 48 2.42 2.94 -10.41
CA PHE A 48 2.52 1.67 -11.10
C PHE A 48 1.19 1.21 -11.71
N ILE A 49 1.30 0.42 -12.78
CA ILE A 49 0.18 -0.24 -13.44
C ILE A 49 0.09 -1.71 -13.03
N THR A 50 -1.12 -2.26 -12.95
CA THR A 50 -1.37 -3.67 -12.56
C THR A 50 -2.09 -4.43 -13.67
N ALA A 51 -2.12 -5.76 -13.60
CA ALA A 51 -2.72 -6.59 -14.65
C ALA A 51 -4.19 -6.25 -14.98
N PRO A 52 -5.08 -6.00 -14.00
CA PRO A 52 -6.44 -5.53 -14.28
C PRO A 52 -6.50 -4.24 -15.13
N GLU A 53 -5.55 -3.32 -14.91
CA GLU A 53 -5.49 -2.03 -15.61
C GLU A 53 -4.95 -2.16 -17.05
N ILE A 54 -4.23 -3.24 -17.36
CA ILE A 54 -3.64 -3.46 -18.69
C ILE A 54 -4.65 -4.10 -19.64
N SER A 55 -5.45 -5.05 -19.17
CA SER A 55 -6.36 -5.81 -20.03
C SER A 55 -7.53 -6.40 -19.26
N GLN A 56 -8.75 -6.20 -19.78
CA GLN A 56 -9.98 -6.80 -19.26
C GLN A 56 -9.92 -8.33 -19.17
N MET A 57 -9.11 -8.96 -20.04
CA MET A 57 -8.94 -10.40 -20.08
C MET A 57 -8.49 -10.98 -18.74
N PHE A 58 -7.72 -10.22 -17.94
CA PHE A 58 -7.31 -10.68 -16.60
C PHE A 58 -8.53 -10.91 -15.70
N GLY A 59 -9.45 -9.94 -15.65
CA GLY A 59 -10.67 -10.05 -14.84
C GLY A 59 -11.62 -11.14 -15.35
N GLU A 60 -11.78 -11.23 -16.68
CA GLU A 60 -12.63 -12.26 -17.30
C GLU A 60 -12.14 -13.67 -16.98
N LEU A 61 -10.83 -13.92 -17.06
CA LEU A 61 -10.26 -15.24 -16.77
C LEU A 61 -10.33 -15.59 -15.28
N VAL A 62 -10.14 -14.62 -14.38
CA VAL A 62 -10.35 -14.82 -12.94
C VAL A 62 -11.82 -15.17 -12.65
N ALA A 63 -12.78 -14.51 -13.30
CA ALA A 63 -14.20 -14.80 -13.15
C ALA A 63 -14.55 -16.21 -13.63
N VAL A 64 -14.05 -16.63 -14.80
CA VAL A 64 -14.22 -18.00 -15.31
C VAL A 64 -13.62 -19.03 -14.34
N TRP A 65 -12.43 -18.76 -13.79
CA TRP A 65 -11.80 -19.62 -12.79
C TRP A 65 -12.66 -19.75 -11.52
N MET A 66 -13.18 -18.65 -10.99
CA MET A 66 -14.05 -18.65 -9.79
C MET A 66 -15.38 -19.39 -10.02
N TYR A 67 -15.95 -19.32 -11.23
CA TYR A 67 -17.19 -20.01 -11.56
C TYR A 67 -17.01 -21.53 -11.73
N GLN A 68 -15.84 -21.96 -12.19
CA GLN A 68 -15.53 -23.38 -12.41
C GLN A 68 -15.00 -24.09 -11.15
N ALA A 69 -14.64 -23.34 -10.11
CA ALA A 69 -14.08 -23.86 -8.85
C ALA A 69 -15.13 -24.45 -7.92
#